data_AF-A0A0C9TB28-F1
#
_entry.id   AF-A0A0C9TB28-F1
#
_cell.length_a   1.000
_cell.length_b   1.000
_cell.length_c   1.000
_cell.angle_alpha   90.00
_cell.angle_beta   90.00
_cell.angle_gamma   90.00
#
_symmetry.space_group_name_H-M   'P 1'
#
loop_
_entity.id
_entity.type
_entity.pdbx_description
1 polymer ?
#
loop_
_entity_poly.entity_id
_entity_poly.type
_entity_poly.pdbx_seq_one_letter_code
_entity_poly.pdbx_strand_id
1 'polypeptide(L)'
;MPLLIDPDTPESAKTRTGYDNEAYTLVFSDEFNTPNRTFWPGDDPFWEAADIWYWSTDDQEWYDPGQVVTKDGYLSIVMDNIPKNGLPYRSGMLQSWNKFCFTTGYIEVSISLPGPNQETTGYWPGAWTMGNLARPGYGATTDGVWPYSYDACDVGTFPNQTLPDGSGPASAVYSDASKSKYNFELSWLSGQRLSSCTCPGEDHPGPSNSIGRGAPEIDILEVEHNKLGSGQLVSQSGQFAPFTQDYLYLNDTQDEWIVYTPNITVPNSYRGSAVQQAVSALTLLPDDIFQESGAQFTTFGFEYWSDPTDPSAGFITWQTAGVPAARLGAGALGPDQGTNGTGVSQRLISLEPMSIVLNLGISPNWQTINLTTM
;
A
#
# COMPACT_ATOMS: atom_id res chain seq x y z
N MET A 1 18.93 24.61 -3.81
CA MET A 1 17.77 23.75 -3.55
C MET A 1 18.09 22.39 -4.13
N PRO A 2 17.73 21.29 -3.45
CA PRO A 2 17.88 19.95 -4.00
C PRO A 2 17.08 19.82 -5.31
N LEU A 3 17.58 19.02 -6.25
CA LEU A 3 16.91 18.76 -7.53
C LEU A 3 15.96 17.57 -7.35
N LEU A 4 14.74 17.67 -7.89
CA LEU A 4 13.76 16.58 -7.82
C LEU A 4 14.20 15.37 -8.65
N ILE A 5 14.91 15.61 -9.77
CA ILE A 5 15.52 14.58 -10.59
C ILE A 5 16.98 14.48 -10.16
N ASP A 6 17.38 13.30 -9.70
CA ASP A 6 18.77 13.00 -9.36
C ASP A 6 19.68 13.27 -10.57
N PRO A 7 20.77 14.05 -10.41
CA PRO A 7 21.76 14.27 -11.46
C PRO A 7 22.33 13.01 -12.11
N ASP A 8 22.36 11.89 -11.38
CA ASP A 8 22.88 10.61 -11.87
C ASP A 8 21.82 9.82 -12.66
N THR A 9 20.57 10.28 -12.72
CA THR A 9 19.51 9.60 -13.46
C THR A 9 19.84 9.53 -14.96
N PRO A 10 19.84 8.33 -15.56
CA PRO A 10 20.16 8.15 -16.97
C PRO A 10 19.10 8.79 -17.87
N GLU A 11 19.53 9.31 -19.02
CA GLU A 11 18.64 9.98 -19.98
C GLU A 11 17.48 9.07 -20.45
N SER A 12 17.72 7.76 -20.54
CA SER A 12 16.70 6.77 -20.93
C SER A 12 15.57 6.62 -19.90
N ALA A 13 15.78 7.02 -18.64
CA ALA A 13 14.75 6.95 -17.59
C ALA A 13 13.92 8.25 -17.48
N LYS A 14 14.29 9.31 -18.21
CA LYS A 14 13.60 10.61 -18.11
C LYS A 14 12.25 10.65 -18.82
N THR A 15 11.98 9.67 -19.68
CA THR A 15 10.72 9.54 -20.41
C THR A 15 10.29 8.09 -20.46
N ARG A 16 8.97 7.86 -20.43
CA ARG A 16 8.38 6.52 -20.53
C ARG A 16 7.10 6.56 -21.35
N THR A 17 6.76 5.47 -22.03
CA THR A 17 5.39 5.23 -22.50
C THR A 17 4.70 4.32 -21.48
N GLY A 18 3.56 4.78 -20.97
CA GLY A 18 2.78 4.07 -19.98
C GLY A 18 2.12 2.81 -20.53
N TYR A 19 1.51 2.03 -19.64
CA TYR A 19 0.70 0.88 -20.06
C TYR A 19 -0.67 1.32 -20.62
N ASP A 20 -1.06 2.56 -20.32
CA ASP A 20 -2.14 3.30 -20.96
C ASP A 20 -1.81 3.84 -22.37
N ASN A 21 -0.55 3.69 -22.82
CA ASN A 21 0.02 4.27 -24.06
C ASN A 21 0.26 5.78 -24.05
N GLU A 22 0.16 6.44 -22.90
CA GLU A 22 0.46 7.85 -22.75
C GLU A 22 1.96 8.10 -22.54
N ALA A 23 2.41 9.31 -22.87
CA ALA A 23 3.81 9.71 -22.70
C ALA A 23 4.03 10.35 -21.32
N TYR A 24 4.88 9.74 -20.51
CA TYR A 24 5.28 10.22 -19.20
C TYR A 24 6.64 10.90 -19.24
N THR A 25 6.76 11.99 -18.48
CA THR A 25 8.03 12.66 -18.20
C THR A 25 8.38 12.47 -16.73
N LEU A 26 9.63 12.12 -16.44
CA LEU A 26 10.11 11.95 -15.09
C LEU A 26 10.04 13.26 -14.30
N VAL A 27 9.45 13.21 -13.11
CA VAL A 27 9.30 14.38 -12.22
C VAL A 27 10.11 14.25 -10.93
N PHE A 28 10.49 13.03 -10.55
CA PHE A 28 11.28 12.74 -9.37
C PHE A 28 12.08 11.44 -9.56
N SER A 29 13.31 11.42 -9.09
CA SER A 29 14.14 10.22 -9.00
C SER A 29 15.16 10.34 -7.88
N ASP A 30 15.57 9.19 -7.37
CA ASP A 30 16.70 9.06 -6.47
C ASP A 30 17.43 7.76 -6.83
N GLU A 31 18.65 7.88 -7.36
CA GLU A 31 19.45 6.73 -7.77
C GLU A 31 20.23 6.14 -6.59
N PHE A 32 20.23 6.83 -5.43
CA PHE A 32 20.94 6.43 -4.22
C PHE A 32 22.45 6.19 -4.40
N ASN A 33 23.05 6.78 -5.45
CA ASN A 33 24.46 6.60 -5.81
C ASN A 33 25.45 7.24 -4.84
N THR A 34 25.05 8.32 -4.16
CA THR A 34 25.92 8.99 -3.19
C THR A 34 26.06 8.13 -1.93
N PRO A 35 27.25 7.60 -1.59
CA PRO A 35 27.40 6.69 -0.46
C PRO A 35 27.34 7.40 0.89
N ASN A 36 26.94 6.66 1.93
CA ASN A 36 26.83 7.11 3.32
C ASN A 36 25.86 8.27 3.54
N ARG A 37 24.81 8.41 2.72
CA ARG A 37 23.67 9.27 3.07
C ARG A 37 23.02 8.70 4.32
N THR A 38 22.66 9.61 5.22
CA THR A 38 21.86 9.33 6.40
C THR A 38 20.48 9.90 6.21
N PHE A 39 19.51 9.32 6.91
CA PHE A 39 18.10 9.68 6.79
C PHE A 39 17.50 10.02 8.15
N TRP A 40 18.30 10.52 9.09
CA TRP A 40 17.77 11.04 10.35
C TRP A 40 16.86 12.24 10.09
N PRO A 41 15.99 12.61 11.04
CA PRO A 41 15.12 13.78 10.89
C PRO A 41 15.90 15.04 10.49
N GLY A 42 15.63 15.53 9.28
CA GLY A 42 16.25 16.74 8.71
C GLY A 42 17.53 16.52 7.89
N ASP A 43 18.08 15.31 7.82
CA ASP A 43 19.32 15.04 7.07
C ASP A 43 19.12 15.03 5.55
N ASP A 44 17.96 14.55 5.10
CA ASP A 44 17.65 14.39 3.68
C ASP A 44 16.40 15.21 3.27
N PRO A 45 16.41 15.87 2.10
CA PRO A 45 15.31 16.72 1.66
C PRO A 45 14.07 15.95 1.23
N PHE A 46 14.20 14.69 0.79
CA PHE A 46 13.12 13.91 0.19
C PHE A 46 12.71 12.72 1.05
N TRP A 47 13.61 12.25 1.91
CA TRP A 47 13.41 11.06 2.73
C TRP A 47 13.64 11.33 4.22
N GLU A 48 12.94 10.60 5.08
CA GLU A 48 13.20 10.52 6.53
C GLU A 48 12.97 9.08 6.99
N ALA A 49 13.94 8.52 7.70
CA ALA A 49 13.82 7.21 8.30
C ALA A 49 13.08 7.31 9.64
N ALA A 50 12.21 6.33 9.88
CA ALA A 50 11.39 6.27 11.09
C ALA A 50 12.20 5.78 12.30
N ASP A 51 11.86 6.30 13.48
CA ASP A 51 12.35 5.84 14.79
C ASP A 51 11.15 5.39 15.65
N ILE A 52 10.58 4.23 15.34
CA ILE A 52 9.30 3.76 15.88
C ILE A 52 9.22 2.23 16.01
N TRP A 53 8.32 1.76 16.88
CA TRP A 53 7.73 0.43 16.75
C TRP A 53 6.41 0.52 15.97
N TYR A 54 6.31 -0.24 14.88
CA TYR A 54 5.10 -0.29 14.05
C TYR A 54 4.11 -1.31 14.63
N TRP A 55 3.49 -0.92 15.74
CA TRP A 55 2.60 -1.78 16.54
C TRP A 55 1.37 -2.28 15.78
N SER A 56 0.92 -1.58 14.75
CA SER A 56 -0.31 -1.91 14.00
C SER A 56 -0.24 -3.25 13.30
N THR A 57 0.97 -3.70 12.94
CA THR A 57 1.22 -5.02 12.35
C THR A 57 1.92 -5.96 13.33
N ASP A 58 2.14 -5.57 14.59
CA ASP A 58 2.89 -6.36 15.59
C ASP A 58 4.30 -6.74 15.11
N ASP A 59 4.97 -5.78 14.48
CA ASP A 59 6.35 -5.90 13.99
C ASP A 59 7.29 -6.32 15.12
N GLN A 60 8.18 -7.28 14.86
CA GLN A 60 9.12 -7.80 15.87
C GLN A 60 10.41 -6.98 15.93
N GLU A 61 10.51 -5.94 15.10
CA GLU A 61 11.62 -5.02 15.00
C GLU A 61 11.24 -3.60 15.43
N TRP A 62 12.24 -2.88 15.95
CA TRP A 62 12.19 -1.44 16.02
C TRP A 62 12.74 -0.85 14.71
N TYR A 63 11.97 0.01 14.04
CA TYR A 63 12.51 0.79 12.92
C TYR A 63 13.44 1.86 13.47
N ASP A 64 14.73 1.77 13.13
CA ASP A 64 15.82 2.62 13.61
C ASP A 64 16.47 3.32 12.40
N PRO A 65 16.62 4.65 12.40
CA PRO A 65 17.24 5.36 11.27
C PRO A 65 18.67 4.89 10.95
N GLY A 66 19.40 4.32 11.92
CA GLY A 66 20.72 3.73 11.73
C GLY A 66 20.73 2.43 10.91
N GLN A 67 19.58 1.93 10.47
CA GLN A 67 19.46 0.76 9.59
C GLN A 67 19.18 1.13 8.13
N VAL A 68 19.14 2.43 7.81
CA VAL A 68 18.90 2.93 6.46
C VAL A 68 20.09 3.79 6.04
N VAL A 69 20.84 3.31 5.05
CA VAL A 69 22.01 4.02 4.49
C VAL A 69 22.10 3.81 2.99
N THR A 70 22.85 4.65 2.29
CA THR A 70 23.25 4.34 0.91
C THR A 70 24.66 3.74 0.89
N LYS A 71 24.85 2.68 0.12
CA LYS A 71 26.17 2.06 -0.11
C LYS A 71 26.17 1.37 -1.47
N ASP A 72 27.34 1.30 -2.09
CA ASP A 72 27.55 0.53 -3.33
C ASP A 72 26.55 0.84 -4.47
N GLY A 73 26.05 2.09 -4.54
CA GLY A 73 25.12 2.53 -5.58
C GLY A 73 23.63 2.24 -5.31
N TYR A 74 23.24 1.89 -4.08
CA TYR A 74 21.85 1.63 -3.74
C TYR A 74 21.49 2.06 -2.30
N LEU A 75 20.19 2.20 -2.05
CA LEU A 75 19.62 2.28 -0.70
C LEU A 75 19.67 0.90 -0.04
N SER A 76 20.30 0.79 1.11
CA SER A 76 20.39 -0.44 1.91
C SER A 76 19.57 -0.29 3.18
N ILE A 77 18.55 -1.14 3.31
CA ILE A 77 17.79 -1.34 4.55
C ILE A 77 18.24 -2.68 5.13
N VAL A 78 18.69 -2.67 6.38
CA VAL A 78 19.24 -3.87 7.05
C VAL A 78 18.39 -4.22 8.25
N MET A 79 18.15 -5.51 8.46
CA MET A 79 17.58 -6.03 9.69
C MET A 79 18.65 -6.80 10.46
N ASP A 80 18.86 -6.45 11.73
CA ASP A 80 19.78 -7.14 12.62
C ASP A 80 19.04 -7.73 13.83
N ASN A 81 19.48 -8.92 14.28
CA ASN A 81 19.09 -9.48 15.59
C ASN A 81 19.85 -8.80 16.74
N ILE A 82 19.59 -7.51 16.89
CA ILE A 82 20.13 -6.65 17.95
C ILE A 82 18.94 -6.04 18.69
N PRO A 83 18.74 -6.38 19.97
CA PRO A 83 17.61 -5.88 20.74
C PRO A 83 17.60 -4.35 20.82
N LYS A 84 16.42 -3.76 20.60
CA LYS A 84 16.21 -2.30 20.64
C LYS A 84 14.83 -2.01 21.24
N ASN A 85 14.78 -1.12 22.23
CA ASN A 85 13.53 -0.63 22.83
C ASN A 85 12.52 -1.72 23.26
N GLY A 86 13.01 -2.88 23.68
CA GLY A 86 12.19 -4.01 24.14
C GLY A 86 11.81 -5.02 23.05
N LEU A 87 12.22 -4.81 21.79
CA LEU A 87 12.02 -5.72 20.67
C LEU A 87 13.31 -6.48 20.34
N PRO A 88 13.21 -7.71 19.81
CA PRO A 88 14.38 -8.55 19.51
C PRO A 88 15.21 -8.07 18.33
N TYR A 89 14.60 -7.39 17.34
CA TYR A 89 15.26 -6.93 16.13
C TYR A 89 15.27 -5.40 16.03
N ARG A 90 16.14 -4.90 15.15
CA ARG A 90 16.03 -3.55 14.58
C ARG A 90 16.05 -3.65 13.06
N SER A 91 15.35 -2.76 12.39
CA SER A 91 15.31 -2.65 10.93
C SER A 91 15.14 -1.20 10.49
N GLY A 92 14.87 -0.94 9.22
CA GLY A 92 14.65 0.40 8.69
C GLY A 92 13.31 0.56 7.96
N MET A 93 12.72 1.74 8.12
CA MET A 93 11.58 2.23 7.33
C MET A 93 11.91 3.65 6.90
N LEU A 94 11.86 3.92 5.59
CA LEU A 94 12.12 5.21 4.96
C LEU A 94 10.81 5.77 4.41
N GLN A 95 10.50 7.03 4.69
CA GLN A 95 9.27 7.68 4.28
C GLN A 95 9.56 8.98 3.54
N SER A 96 8.78 9.28 2.50
CA SER A 96 8.75 10.60 1.86
C SER A 96 7.62 11.51 2.38
N TRP A 97 6.90 11.07 3.41
CA TRP A 97 5.77 11.79 3.99
C TRP A 97 6.11 13.24 4.35
N ASN A 98 5.26 14.17 3.90
CA ASN A 98 5.47 15.62 4.04
C ASN A 98 6.81 16.15 3.46
N LYS A 99 7.44 15.40 2.55
CA LYS A 99 8.61 15.81 1.77
C LYS A 99 8.33 15.73 0.27
N PHE A 100 8.10 14.53 -0.24
CA PHE A 100 7.73 14.28 -1.63
C PHE A 100 6.45 13.44 -1.70
N CYS A 101 5.54 13.83 -2.57
CA CYS A 101 4.34 13.07 -2.91
C CYS A 101 3.94 13.37 -4.36
N PHE A 102 3.14 12.49 -4.95
CA PHE A 102 2.69 12.59 -6.34
C PHE A 102 1.24 12.16 -6.47
N THR A 103 0.55 12.73 -7.46
CA THR A 103 -0.84 12.38 -7.81
C THR A 103 -0.84 11.92 -9.26
N THR A 104 -1.37 10.72 -9.48
CA THR A 104 -1.35 9.95 -10.74
C THR A 104 0.04 9.75 -11.35
N GLY A 105 0.10 8.87 -12.34
CA GLY A 105 1.32 8.55 -13.10
C GLY A 105 1.95 7.23 -12.70
N TYR A 106 3.27 7.14 -12.87
CA TYR A 106 4.02 5.90 -12.74
C TYR A 106 5.11 6.00 -11.68
N ILE A 107 5.22 4.97 -10.84
CA ILE A 107 6.33 4.78 -9.90
C ILE A 107 6.91 3.39 -10.08
N GLU A 108 8.24 3.29 -10.01
CA GLU A 108 8.94 2.02 -9.91
C GLU A 108 10.12 2.09 -8.95
N VAL A 109 10.47 0.94 -8.39
CA VAL A 109 11.65 0.70 -7.58
C VAL A 109 12.38 -0.53 -8.15
N SER A 110 13.71 -0.50 -8.13
CA SER A 110 14.54 -1.64 -8.48
C SER A 110 15.13 -2.24 -7.21
N ILE A 111 14.77 -3.49 -6.88
CA ILE A 111 15.02 -4.08 -5.56
C ILE A 111 15.65 -5.47 -5.71
N SER A 112 16.58 -5.77 -4.81
CA SER A 112 17.02 -7.12 -4.46
C SER A 112 16.59 -7.42 -3.02
N LEU A 113 16.15 -8.65 -2.76
CA LEU A 113 15.48 -9.04 -1.51
C LEU A 113 16.44 -9.66 -0.49
N PRO A 114 16.17 -9.51 0.82
CA PRO A 114 17.00 -10.10 1.86
C PRO A 114 16.82 -11.62 1.94
N GLY A 115 17.80 -12.27 2.58
CA GLY A 115 17.77 -13.70 2.86
C GLY A 115 18.61 -14.53 1.89
N PRO A 116 18.86 -15.80 2.25
CA PRO A 116 19.71 -16.68 1.48
C PRO A 116 19.14 -17.04 0.09
N ASN A 117 17.82 -17.24 -0.03
CA ASN A 117 17.16 -17.69 -1.26
C ASN A 117 15.62 -17.61 -1.16
N GLN A 118 14.92 -18.14 -2.18
CA GLN A 118 13.46 -18.11 -2.30
C GLN A 118 12.67 -18.90 -1.25
N GLU A 119 13.35 -19.68 -0.41
CA GLU A 119 12.72 -20.43 0.69
C GLU A 119 12.79 -19.68 2.04
N THR A 120 13.40 -18.49 2.05
CA THR A 120 13.37 -17.63 3.23
C THR A 120 11.93 -17.30 3.64
N THR A 121 11.61 -17.51 4.92
CA THR A 121 10.24 -17.42 5.43
C THR A 121 10.22 -16.53 6.67
N GLY A 122 9.62 -15.35 6.57
CA GLY A 122 9.42 -14.44 7.70
C GLY A 122 9.62 -12.96 7.39
N TYR A 123 10.60 -12.60 6.55
CA TYR A 123 10.81 -11.21 6.15
C TYR A 123 9.61 -10.67 5.37
N TRP A 124 9.25 -9.42 5.63
CA TRP A 124 8.27 -8.62 4.92
C TRP A 124 8.93 -7.35 4.35
N PRO A 125 9.69 -7.46 3.25
CA PRO A 125 10.09 -6.32 2.43
C PRO A 125 8.85 -5.65 1.86
N GLY A 126 8.74 -4.33 2.04
CA GLY A 126 7.65 -3.51 1.54
C GLY A 126 8.16 -2.30 0.77
N ALA A 127 7.56 -2.05 -0.40
CA ALA A 127 7.60 -0.75 -1.06
C ALA A 127 6.17 -0.38 -1.44
N TRP A 128 5.68 0.75 -0.96
CA TRP A 128 4.27 1.07 -1.01
C TRP A 128 4.06 2.57 -0.89
N THR A 129 2.82 2.98 -1.11
CA THR A 129 2.44 4.39 -1.05
C THR A 129 1.19 4.58 -0.22
N MET A 130 1.10 5.70 0.49
CA MET A 130 -0.06 6.09 1.27
C MET A 130 -0.40 7.57 1.03
N GLY A 131 -1.70 7.89 0.97
CA GLY A 131 -2.18 9.27 0.86
C GLY A 131 -1.59 10.15 1.97
N ASN A 132 -1.05 11.31 1.57
CA ASN A 132 -0.20 12.18 2.40
C ASN A 132 -0.96 12.89 3.55
N LEU A 133 -2.24 12.60 3.74
CA LEU A 133 -3.07 13.06 4.86
C LEU A 133 -2.83 12.26 6.16
N ALA A 134 -2.20 11.09 6.08
CA ALA A 134 -1.81 10.30 7.25
C ALA A 134 -0.33 9.89 7.15
N ARG A 135 0.29 9.61 8.30
CA ARG A 135 1.66 9.10 8.38
C ARG A 135 1.66 7.65 8.89
N PRO A 136 2.16 6.69 8.08
CA PRO A 136 2.32 5.31 8.51
C PRO A 136 3.07 5.18 9.84
N GLY A 137 2.55 4.35 10.74
CA GLY A 137 3.11 4.12 12.07
C GLY A 137 2.67 5.13 13.14
N TYR A 138 1.96 6.20 12.76
CA TYR A 138 1.43 7.21 13.68
C TYR A 138 -0.10 7.12 13.75
N GLY A 139 -0.61 6.22 14.61
CA GLY A 139 -2.03 5.86 14.69
C GLY A 139 -3.01 7.03 14.83
N ALA A 140 -2.62 8.11 15.50
CA ALA A 140 -3.48 9.30 15.63
C ALA A 140 -3.76 10.00 14.28
N THR A 141 -2.88 9.83 13.30
CA THR A 141 -3.01 10.40 11.95
C THR A 141 -3.76 9.47 11.00
N THR A 142 -3.69 8.16 11.22
CA THR A 142 -4.37 7.16 10.37
C THR A 142 -5.80 6.86 10.80
N ASP A 143 -6.14 7.08 12.08
CA ASP A 143 -7.49 6.86 12.62
C ASP A 143 -8.57 7.65 11.86
N GLY A 144 -9.50 6.91 11.25
CA GLY A 144 -10.57 7.42 10.40
C GLY A 144 -10.11 8.04 9.07
N VAL A 145 -8.82 7.92 8.72
CA VAL A 145 -8.25 8.47 7.49
C VAL A 145 -7.79 7.34 6.56
N TRP A 146 -7.06 6.36 7.09
CA TRP A 146 -6.70 5.14 6.36
C TRP A 146 -7.75 4.04 6.58
N PRO A 147 -8.09 3.21 5.56
CA PRO A 147 -7.68 3.27 4.15
C PRO A 147 -8.75 3.96 3.28
N TYR A 148 -9.39 5.04 3.77
CA TYR A 148 -10.53 5.63 3.07
C TYR A 148 -10.15 6.21 1.71
N SER A 149 -10.91 5.82 0.68
CA SER A 149 -10.87 6.37 -0.69
C SER A 149 -12.30 6.62 -1.16
N TYR A 150 -12.93 7.64 -0.59
CA TYR A 150 -14.39 7.77 -0.61
C TYR A 150 -14.86 9.22 -0.48
N ASP A 151 -15.83 9.60 -1.32
CA ASP A 151 -16.37 10.96 -1.40
C ASP A 151 -17.91 11.00 -1.27
N ALA A 152 -18.56 9.85 -1.07
CA ALA A 152 -20.02 9.80 -0.94
C ALA A 152 -20.47 10.01 0.50
N CYS A 153 -21.63 10.65 0.68
CA CYS A 153 -22.29 10.73 1.98
C CYS A 153 -23.36 9.65 2.12
N ASP A 154 -22.95 8.52 2.70
CA ASP A 154 -23.82 7.42 3.10
C ASP A 154 -23.24 6.67 4.31
N VAL A 155 -23.83 5.51 4.64
CA VAL A 155 -23.46 4.68 5.79
C VAL A 155 -21.99 4.25 5.78
N GLY A 156 -21.33 4.24 4.61
CA GLY A 156 -19.92 3.94 4.47
C GLY A 156 -18.99 4.87 5.27
N THR A 157 -19.44 6.09 5.53
CA THR A 157 -18.68 7.10 6.28
C THR A 157 -18.80 6.93 7.79
N PHE A 158 -19.77 6.14 8.28
CA PHE A 158 -20.06 6.03 9.71
C PHE A 158 -19.23 4.92 10.37
N PRO A 159 -19.03 4.99 11.71
CA PRO A 159 -18.37 3.93 12.46
C PRO A 159 -18.98 2.56 12.15
N ASN A 160 -18.11 1.58 11.91
CA ASN A 160 -18.45 0.20 11.56
C ASN A 160 -19.39 0.01 10.34
N GLN A 161 -19.59 1.05 9.53
CA GLN A 161 -20.63 1.07 8.49
C GLN A 161 -22.05 0.82 9.04
N THR A 162 -22.32 1.41 10.21
CA THR A 162 -23.60 1.31 10.92
C THR A 162 -24.15 2.68 11.29
N LEU A 163 -25.47 2.76 11.48
CA LEU A 163 -26.16 3.94 11.97
C LEU A 163 -25.91 4.14 13.48
N PRO A 164 -26.18 5.35 14.03
CA PRO A 164 -25.91 5.65 15.44
C PRO A 164 -26.63 4.75 16.47
N ASP A 165 -27.72 4.09 16.08
CA ASP A 165 -28.42 3.12 16.92
C ASP A 165 -27.86 1.69 16.82
N GLY A 166 -26.76 1.51 16.07
CA GLY A 166 -26.12 0.23 15.78
C GLY A 166 -26.85 -0.61 14.72
N SER A 167 -27.95 -0.10 14.15
CA SER A 167 -28.59 -0.74 13.00
C SER A 167 -27.83 -0.43 11.71
N GLY A 168 -28.06 -1.22 10.68
CA GLY A 168 -27.39 -1.01 9.39
C GLY A 168 -27.73 -2.13 8.42
N PRO A 169 -27.12 -2.11 7.23
CA PRO A 169 -27.19 -3.23 6.32
C PRO A 169 -26.81 -4.54 7.02
N ALA A 170 -27.52 -5.63 6.73
CA ALA A 170 -27.27 -6.91 7.39
C ALA A 170 -25.83 -7.39 7.18
N SER A 171 -25.26 -7.11 6.02
CA SER A 171 -23.86 -7.40 5.65
C SER A 171 -22.83 -6.56 6.39
N ALA A 172 -23.21 -5.41 6.95
CA ALA A 172 -22.33 -4.61 7.81
C ALA A 172 -22.27 -5.18 9.24
N VAL A 173 -23.42 -5.62 9.76
CA VAL A 173 -23.55 -6.20 11.12
C VAL A 173 -22.97 -7.62 11.19
N TYR A 174 -23.01 -8.37 10.08
CA TYR A 174 -22.44 -9.71 10.00
C TYR A 174 -21.84 -9.99 8.62
N SER A 175 -20.60 -10.46 8.60
CA SER A 175 -19.86 -10.90 7.41
C SER A 175 -19.20 -12.26 7.67
N ASP A 176 -19.40 -13.19 6.73
CA ASP A 176 -18.77 -14.52 6.77
C ASP A 176 -17.24 -14.43 6.54
N ALA A 177 -16.79 -13.39 5.85
CA ALA A 177 -15.36 -13.14 5.63
C ALA A 177 -14.66 -12.53 6.87
N SER A 178 -15.41 -11.89 7.77
CA SER A 178 -14.87 -11.34 9.01
C SER A 178 -14.48 -12.44 10.01
N LYS A 179 -13.89 -12.05 11.14
CA LYS A 179 -13.33 -12.97 12.14
C LYS A 179 -14.02 -12.78 13.49
N SER A 180 -14.01 -13.83 14.30
CA SER A 180 -14.59 -13.79 15.66
C SER A 180 -13.96 -12.73 16.56
N LYS A 181 -12.68 -12.38 16.35
CA LYS A 181 -12.03 -11.26 17.06
C LYS A 181 -12.67 -9.89 16.79
N TYR A 182 -13.45 -9.79 15.72
CA TYR A 182 -14.21 -8.62 15.31
C TYR A 182 -15.73 -8.85 15.41
N ASN A 183 -16.18 -9.80 16.24
CA ASN A 183 -17.59 -10.21 16.36
C ASN A 183 -18.27 -10.60 15.04
N PHE A 184 -17.50 -10.95 14.01
CA PHE A 184 -17.98 -11.11 12.62
C PHE A 184 -18.62 -9.86 12.01
N GLU A 185 -18.42 -8.68 12.59
CA GLU A 185 -18.81 -7.40 12.01
C GLU A 185 -17.93 -7.10 10.79
N LEU A 186 -18.47 -6.44 9.77
CA LEU A 186 -17.74 -6.15 8.53
C LEU A 186 -16.64 -5.12 8.74
N SER A 187 -16.88 -4.10 9.58
CA SER A 187 -15.95 -2.99 9.77
C SER A 187 -15.82 -2.65 11.24
N TRP A 188 -14.58 -2.39 11.64
CA TRP A 188 -14.13 -1.91 12.95
C TRP A 188 -13.43 -0.54 12.79
N LEU A 189 -13.65 0.14 11.66
CA LEU A 189 -13.16 1.49 11.44
C LEU A 189 -14.00 2.50 12.22
N SER A 190 -13.33 3.56 12.71
CA SER A 190 -13.94 4.65 13.48
C SER A 190 -14.85 5.58 12.66
N GLY A 191 -15.06 5.29 11.37
CA GLY A 191 -15.74 6.17 10.43
C GLY A 191 -14.76 7.10 9.71
N GLN A 192 -15.19 7.65 8.57
CA GLN A 192 -14.35 8.55 7.79
C GLN A 192 -14.26 9.91 8.49
N ARG A 193 -13.08 10.23 8.99
CA ARG A 193 -12.79 11.47 9.72
C ARG A 193 -12.99 12.71 8.86
N LEU A 194 -12.57 12.63 7.59
CA LEU A 194 -12.72 13.70 6.60
C LEU A 194 -13.87 13.34 5.65
N SER A 195 -15.10 13.24 6.14
CA SER A 195 -16.24 12.76 5.35
C SER A 195 -17.05 13.88 4.69
N SER A 196 -17.65 13.58 3.53
CA SER A 196 -18.63 14.46 2.88
C SER A 196 -20.00 14.48 3.56
N CYS A 197 -20.14 13.91 4.77
CA CYS A 197 -21.39 13.84 5.53
C CYS A 197 -21.57 14.92 6.60
N THR A 198 -20.73 15.96 6.59
CA THR A 198 -20.83 17.02 7.59
C THR A 198 -21.96 18.00 7.25
N CYS A 199 -22.81 18.31 8.23
CA CYS A 199 -23.95 19.21 8.04
C CYS A 199 -23.48 20.63 7.63
N PRO A 200 -24.22 21.33 6.75
CA PRO A 200 -23.89 22.71 6.39
C PRO A 200 -23.82 23.64 7.62
N GLY A 201 -22.69 24.34 7.77
CA GLY A 201 -22.46 25.28 8.87
C GLY A 201 -21.83 24.67 10.12
N GLU A 202 -21.62 23.36 10.16
CA GLU A 202 -20.86 22.69 11.21
C GLU A 202 -19.35 22.71 10.92
N ASP A 203 -18.54 22.48 11.96
CA ASP A 203 -17.10 22.34 11.83
C ASP A 203 -16.76 21.11 10.98
N HIS A 204 -15.85 21.28 10.02
CA HIS A 204 -15.47 20.25 9.07
C HIS A 204 -13.95 20.19 8.90
N PRO A 205 -13.31 19.04 9.12
CA PRO A 205 -11.86 18.92 9.04
C PRO A 205 -11.30 18.88 7.60
N GLY A 206 -12.14 18.68 6.59
CA GLY A 206 -11.76 18.66 5.17
C GLY A 206 -12.06 19.98 4.41
N PRO A 207 -11.79 20.06 3.11
CA PRO A 207 -11.85 21.31 2.34
C PRO A 207 -13.26 21.89 2.21
N SER A 208 -14.28 21.04 2.23
CA SER A 208 -15.69 21.44 2.33
C SER A 208 -16.51 20.26 2.84
N ASN A 209 -17.67 20.54 3.40
CA ASN A 209 -18.57 19.52 3.94
C ASN A 209 -19.23 18.62 2.88
N SER A 210 -18.92 18.83 1.59
CA SER A 210 -19.35 17.99 0.47
C SER A 210 -18.18 17.26 -0.20
N ILE A 211 -17.00 17.22 0.43
CA ILE A 211 -15.81 16.53 -0.08
C ILE A 211 -15.23 15.62 0.99
N GLY A 212 -15.29 14.32 0.74
CA GLY A 212 -14.63 13.26 1.47
C GLY A 212 -13.18 13.09 1.05
N ARG A 213 -12.31 12.81 2.02
CA ARG A 213 -10.85 12.67 1.85
C ARG A 213 -10.35 11.52 2.73
N GLY A 214 -9.14 11.04 2.46
CA GLY A 214 -8.57 9.94 3.23
C GLY A 214 -7.07 9.72 2.98
N ALA A 215 -6.59 8.55 3.37
CA ALA A 215 -5.23 8.10 3.12
C ALA A 215 -5.30 6.69 2.54
N PRO A 216 -5.69 6.55 1.26
CA PRO A 216 -5.67 5.27 0.57
C PRO A 216 -4.23 4.76 0.46
N GLU A 217 -4.09 3.47 0.21
CA GLU A 217 -2.80 2.79 0.10
C GLU A 217 -2.74 2.00 -1.22
N ILE A 218 -1.59 2.09 -1.89
CA ILE A 218 -1.27 1.29 -3.09
C ILE A 218 0.13 0.73 -2.90
N ASP A 219 0.22 -0.58 -2.93
CA ASP A 219 1.45 -1.34 -2.68
C ASP A 219 2.16 -1.61 -4.01
N ILE A 220 3.42 -1.19 -4.10
CA ILE A 220 4.29 -1.54 -5.23
C ILE A 220 4.70 -3.00 -5.11
N LEU A 221 5.07 -3.40 -3.89
CA LEU A 221 5.32 -4.78 -3.49
C LEU A 221 5.18 -4.94 -1.98
N GLU A 222 4.64 -6.08 -1.59
CA GLU A 222 4.80 -6.69 -0.28
C GLU A 222 5.19 -8.15 -0.50
N VAL A 223 6.33 -8.58 0.02
CA VAL A 223 6.83 -9.93 -0.28
C VAL A 223 6.50 -10.92 0.83
N GLU A 224 6.01 -12.10 0.42
CA GLU A 224 5.73 -13.22 1.32
C GLU A 224 6.19 -14.57 0.75
N HIS A 225 6.46 -15.54 1.62
CA HIS A 225 6.66 -16.91 1.17
C HIS A 225 5.39 -17.51 0.57
N ASN A 226 5.54 -18.32 -0.47
CA ASN A 226 4.43 -18.96 -1.16
C ASN A 226 3.71 -19.98 -0.25
N LYS A 227 2.55 -19.61 0.28
CA LYS A 227 1.73 -20.44 1.18
C LYS A 227 1.25 -21.76 0.56
N LEU A 228 1.37 -21.95 -0.75
CA LEU A 228 0.92 -23.13 -1.49
C LEU A 228 2.06 -23.97 -2.06
N GLY A 229 3.34 -23.58 -1.86
CA GLY A 229 4.46 -24.28 -2.49
C GLY A 229 5.81 -23.66 -2.18
N SER A 230 6.75 -23.82 -3.12
CA SER A 230 8.10 -23.25 -3.07
C SER A 230 8.11 -21.84 -3.65
N GLY A 231 9.14 -21.07 -3.28
CA GLY A 231 9.39 -19.72 -3.75
C GLY A 231 8.70 -18.62 -2.94
N GLN A 232 8.91 -17.38 -3.37
CA GLN A 232 8.23 -16.21 -2.79
C GLN A 232 7.30 -15.57 -3.81
N LEU A 233 6.26 -14.92 -3.28
CA LEU A 233 5.28 -14.16 -4.01
C LEU A 233 5.45 -12.69 -3.67
N VAL A 234 5.28 -11.82 -4.67
CA VAL A 234 4.99 -10.41 -4.43
C VAL A 234 3.48 -10.21 -4.45
N SER A 235 2.93 -9.67 -3.36
CA SER A 235 1.61 -9.08 -3.29
C SER A 235 1.67 -7.65 -3.80
N GLN A 236 0.81 -7.32 -4.75
CA GLN A 236 0.61 -5.96 -5.26
C GLN A 236 -0.87 -5.61 -5.06
N SER A 237 -1.14 -4.59 -4.24
CA SER A 237 -2.45 -4.33 -3.65
C SER A 237 -2.88 -2.88 -3.76
N GLY A 238 -4.19 -2.66 -3.73
CA GLY A 238 -4.79 -1.42 -3.24
C GLY A 238 -5.63 -1.70 -1.99
N GLN A 239 -5.54 -0.83 -0.99
CA GLN A 239 -6.35 -0.88 0.22
C GLN A 239 -7.45 0.19 0.16
N PHE A 240 -8.67 -0.21 0.51
CA PHE A 240 -9.86 0.61 0.36
C PHE A 240 -10.75 0.54 1.59
N ALA A 241 -11.34 1.68 1.93
CA ALA A 241 -12.53 1.81 2.75
C ALA A 241 -13.48 2.84 2.10
N PRO A 242 -14.80 2.70 2.29
CA PRO A 242 -15.50 1.66 3.04
C PRO A 242 -15.53 0.29 2.34
N PHE A 243 -16.06 -0.72 3.02
CA PHE A 243 -16.05 -2.11 2.60
C PHE A 243 -17.39 -2.54 1.97
N THR A 244 -17.29 -3.39 0.96
CA THR A 244 -18.43 -4.10 0.38
C THR A 244 -18.66 -5.43 1.08
N GLN A 245 -19.82 -6.04 0.82
CA GLN A 245 -20.19 -7.32 1.41
C GLN A 245 -19.04 -8.33 1.27
N ASP A 246 -18.62 -8.91 2.40
CA ASP A 246 -17.55 -9.92 2.49
C ASP A 246 -16.23 -9.53 1.77
N TYR A 247 -15.96 -8.22 1.70
CA TYR A 247 -14.80 -7.63 1.03
C TYR A 247 -14.71 -7.98 -0.47
N LEU A 248 -15.85 -8.24 -1.13
CA LEU A 248 -15.91 -8.62 -2.54
C LEU A 248 -15.66 -7.42 -3.47
N TYR A 249 -15.00 -7.65 -4.59
CA TYR A 249 -14.85 -6.67 -5.67
C TYR A 249 -15.41 -7.25 -6.97
N LEU A 250 -15.84 -6.38 -7.88
CA LEU A 250 -16.34 -6.82 -9.19
C LEU A 250 -15.15 -7.18 -10.08
N ASN A 251 -15.27 -8.28 -10.82
CA ASN A 251 -14.22 -8.82 -11.67
C ASN A 251 -14.78 -9.61 -12.87
N ASP A 252 -16.01 -9.29 -13.27
CA ASP A 252 -16.73 -9.98 -14.34
C ASP A 252 -16.21 -9.52 -15.71
N THR A 253 -15.64 -8.31 -15.79
CA THR A 253 -15.16 -7.70 -17.04
C THR A 253 -13.68 -7.34 -16.98
N GLN A 254 -13.07 -7.18 -18.15
CA GLN A 254 -11.68 -6.71 -18.27
C GLN A 254 -11.51 -5.25 -17.81
N ASP A 255 -12.56 -4.44 -17.84
CA ASP A 255 -12.47 -3.06 -17.35
C ASP A 255 -12.34 -3.02 -15.82
N GLU A 256 -12.91 -4.02 -15.12
CA GLU A 256 -12.85 -4.17 -13.68
C GLU A 256 -11.54 -4.80 -13.22
N TRP A 257 -11.18 -5.98 -13.75
CA TRP A 257 -9.99 -6.71 -13.32
C TRP A 257 -9.34 -7.52 -14.45
N ILE A 258 -8.01 -7.42 -14.57
CA ILE A 258 -7.23 -8.20 -15.54
C ILE A 258 -5.99 -8.77 -14.86
N VAL A 259 -5.65 -10.02 -15.21
CA VAL A 259 -4.32 -10.59 -14.99
C VAL A 259 -3.64 -10.77 -16.35
N TYR A 260 -2.50 -10.11 -16.54
CA TYR A 260 -1.76 -10.12 -17.81
C TYR A 260 -0.79 -11.31 -17.91
N THR A 261 -0.30 -11.80 -16.77
CA THR A 261 0.68 -12.90 -16.67
C THR A 261 0.10 -14.11 -15.91
N PRO A 262 -0.97 -14.75 -16.41
CA PRO A 262 -1.70 -15.80 -15.68
C PRO A 262 -0.89 -17.09 -15.43
N ASN A 263 0.29 -17.22 -16.03
CA ASN A 263 1.22 -18.31 -15.78
C ASN A 263 1.97 -18.20 -14.45
N ILE A 264 2.09 -16.98 -13.89
CA ILE A 264 2.83 -16.70 -12.65
C ILE A 264 2.10 -15.77 -11.69
N THR A 265 1.02 -15.12 -12.14
CA THR A 265 0.21 -14.18 -11.37
C THR A 265 -1.18 -14.74 -11.15
N VAL A 266 -1.68 -14.66 -9.91
CA VAL A 266 -3.03 -15.06 -9.54
C VAL A 266 -3.70 -13.97 -8.70
N PRO A 267 -5.03 -13.78 -8.77
CA PRO A 267 -5.73 -12.93 -7.81
C PRO A 267 -5.52 -13.43 -6.39
N ASN A 268 -5.25 -12.54 -5.45
CA ASN A 268 -5.08 -12.93 -4.05
C ASN A 268 -6.43 -13.39 -3.47
N SER A 269 -6.39 -14.50 -2.74
CA SER A 269 -7.57 -15.02 -2.02
C SER A 269 -7.86 -14.22 -0.74
N TYR A 270 -6.85 -13.54 -0.19
CA TYR A 270 -7.03 -12.57 0.87
C TYR A 270 -7.64 -11.29 0.29
N ARG A 271 -8.75 -10.85 0.88
CA ARG A 271 -9.51 -9.66 0.44
C ARG A 271 -9.61 -8.57 1.50
N GLY A 272 -8.92 -8.74 2.62
CA GLY A 272 -8.95 -7.78 3.73
C GLY A 272 -9.43 -8.37 5.06
N SER A 273 -9.83 -7.47 5.94
CA SER A 273 -10.31 -7.74 7.30
C SER A 273 -11.18 -6.56 7.78
N ALA A 274 -11.64 -6.59 9.04
CA ALA A 274 -12.50 -5.53 9.56
C ALA A 274 -11.83 -4.13 9.63
N VAL A 275 -10.56 -3.99 9.25
CA VAL A 275 -9.84 -2.71 9.20
C VAL A 275 -9.38 -2.30 7.81
N GLN A 276 -9.52 -3.16 6.79
CA GLN A 276 -9.17 -2.84 5.39
C GLN A 276 -9.87 -3.78 4.42
N GLN A 277 -10.25 -3.29 3.24
CA GLN A 277 -10.55 -4.14 2.09
C GLN A 277 -9.38 -4.07 1.11
N ALA A 278 -8.86 -5.22 0.70
CA ALA A 278 -7.75 -5.34 -0.23
C ALA A 278 -8.24 -5.88 -1.58
N VAL A 279 -7.75 -5.28 -2.67
CA VAL A 279 -7.83 -5.87 -4.02
C VAL A 279 -6.41 -6.04 -4.52
N SER A 280 -6.00 -7.29 -4.76
CA SER A 280 -4.60 -7.59 -4.99
C SER A 280 -4.35 -8.82 -5.85
N ALA A 281 -3.13 -8.90 -6.37
CA ALA A 281 -2.59 -10.04 -7.10
C ALA A 281 -1.29 -10.53 -6.45
N LEU A 282 -1.02 -11.82 -6.58
CA LEU A 282 0.21 -12.47 -6.15
C LEU A 282 0.98 -12.92 -7.39
N THR A 283 2.23 -12.48 -7.54
CA THR A 283 3.11 -12.88 -8.65
C THR A 283 4.32 -13.64 -8.12
N LEU A 284 4.64 -14.79 -8.72
CA LEU A 284 5.84 -15.56 -8.38
C LEU A 284 7.12 -14.79 -8.72
N LEU A 285 8.00 -14.68 -7.74
CA LEU A 285 9.30 -14.00 -7.86
C LEU A 285 10.37 -14.93 -8.46
N PRO A 286 11.36 -14.37 -9.18
CA PRO A 286 12.49 -15.14 -9.67
C PRO A 286 13.43 -15.52 -8.52
N ASP A 287 14.03 -16.71 -8.59
CA ASP A 287 14.89 -17.26 -7.53
C ASP A 287 16.22 -16.51 -7.35
N ASP A 288 16.61 -15.68 -8.33
CA ASP A 288 17.89 -14.96 -8.37
C ASP A 288 17.82 -13.51 -7.82
N ILE A 289 16.67 -13.10 -7.28
CA ILE A 289 16.46 -11.76 -6.70
C ILE A 289 17.09 -11.59 -5.31
N PHE A 290 17.41 -12.67 -4.60
CA PHE A 290 17.83 -12.65 -3.20
C PHE A 290 19.33 -12.35 -3.04
N GLN A 291 19.71 -11.67 -1.95
CA GLN A 291 21.10 -11.23 -1.73
C GLN A 291 22.15 -12.36 -1.79
N GLU A 292 21.83 -13.58 -1.33
CA GLU A 292 22.76 -14.73 -1.42
C GLU A 292 22.42 -15.71 -2.55
N SER A 293 21.37 -15.42 -3.32
CA SER A 293 20.97 -16.14 -4.53
C SER A 293 20.87 -15.14 -5.67
N GLY A 294 22.02 -14.72 -6.22
CA GLY A 294 22.12 -13.91 -7.44
C GLY A 294 22.10 -12.39 -7.26
N ALA A 295 21.46 -11.88 -6.20
CA ALA A 295 21.32 -10.46 -5.88
C ALA A 295 20.83 -9.61 -7.07
N GLN A 296 19.99 -10.19 -7.94
CA GLN A 296 19.49 -9.48 -9.11
C GLN A 296 18.50 -8.41 -8.69
N PHE A 297 18.73 -7.20 -9.17
CA PHE A 297 17.80 -6.10 -9.02
C PHE A 297 16.65 -6.25 -10.02
N THR A 298 15.43 -6.38 -9.51
CA THR A 298 14.22 -6.51 -10.31
C THR A 298 13.34 -5.28 -10.11
N THR A 299 12.78 -4.75 -11.19
CA THR A 299 11.88 -3.60 -11.13
C THR A 299 10.46 -4.01 -10.74
N PHE A 300 9.87 -3.30 -9.79
CA PHE A 300 8.46 -3.40 -9.41
C PHE A 300 7.85 -2.01 -9.42
N GLY A 301 6.58 -1.91 -9.73
CA GLY A 301 5.94 -0.60 -9.84
C GLY A 301 4.45 -0.67 -10.06
N PHE A 302 3.83 0.49 -10.08
CA PHE A 302 2.48 0.65 -10.60
C PHE A 302 2.35 1.94 -11.40
N GLU A 303 1.46 1.89 -12.38
CA GLU A 303 0.86 3.05 -13.02
C GLU A 303 -0.53 3.24 -12.41
N TYR A 304 -0.91 4.45 -12.06
CA TYR A 304 -2.28 4.73 -11.66
C TYR A 304 -2.78 6.06 -12.20
N TRP A 305 -4.08 6.08 -12.47
CA TRP A 305 -4.79 7.26 -12.91
C TRP A 305 -6.05 7.45 -12.09
N SER A 306 -6.38 8.71 -11.86
CA SER A 306 -7.63 9.14 -11.27
C SER A 306 -7.96 10.53 -11.81
N ASP A 307 -9.25 10.78 -12.04
CA ASP A 307 -9.76 12.08 -12.48
C ASP A 307 -10.91 12.47 -11.54
N PRO A 308 -10.81 13.58 -10.79
CA PRO A 308 -11.89 14.02 -9.92
C PRO A 308 -13.18 14.39 -10.68
N THR A 309 -13.10 14.64 -11.99
CA THR A 309 -14.25 14.95 -12.86
C THR A 309 -14.86 13.72 -13.52
N ASP A 310 -14.09 12.63 -13.64
CA ASP A 310 -14.57 11.31 -14.07
C ASP A 310 -13.92 10.19 -13.25
N PRO A 311 -14.41 9.95 -12.02
CA PRO A 311 -13.88 8.88 -11.18
C PRO A 311 -13.97 7.47 -11.78
N SER A 312 -14.83 7.27 -12.78
CA SER A 312 -15.03 5.96 -13.42
C SER A 312 -13.86 5.57 -14.33
N ALA A 313 -13.07 6.54 -14.78
CA ALA A 313 -11.89 6.31 -15.61
C ALA A 313 -10.66 5.85 -14.82
N GLY A 314 -10.72 5.83 -13.49
CA GLY A 314 -9.57 5.51 -12.64
C GLY A 314 -9.08 4.07 -12.81
N PHE A 315 -7.78 3.84 -12.65
CA PHE A 315 -7.20 2.51 -12.65
C PHE A 315 -5.86 2.44 -11.90
N ILE A 316 -5.44 1.22 -11.57
CA ILE A 316 -4.09 0.87 -11.14
C ILE A 316 -3.62 -0.32 -11.98
N THR A 317 -2.48 -0.21 -12.64
CA THR A 317 -1.80 -1.29 -13.35
C THR A 317 -0.47 -1.57 -12.67
N TRP A 318 -0.34 -2.74 -12.06
CA TRP A 318 0.90 -3.16 -11.43
C TRP A 318 1.82 -3.86 -12.43
N GLN A 319 3.13 -3.73 -12.22
CA GLN A 319 4.14 -4.42 -13.02
C GLN A 319 5.16 -5.15 -12.16
N THR A 320 5.67 -6.23 -12.72
CA THR A 320 6.80 -7.00 -12.21
C THR A 320 7.79 -7.23 -13.36
N ALA A 321 9.07 -6.93 -13.14
CA ALA A 321 10.15 -7.08 -14.12
C ALA A 321 9.87 -6.37 -15.48
N GLY A 322 9.24 -5.19 -15.42
CA GLY A 322 8.90 -4.37 -16.59
C GLY A 322 7.62 -4.80 -17.31
N VAL A 323 6.99 -5.90 -16.88
CA VAL A 323 5.79 -6.49 -17.53
C VAL A 323 4.56 -6.24 -16.64
N PRO A 324 3.43 -5.76 -17.20
CA PRO A 324 2.17 -5.68 -16.46
C PRO A 324 1.81 -7.03 -15.86
N ALA A 325 1.47 -7.06 -14.58
CA ALA A 325 1.09 -8.29 -13.87
C ALA A 325 -0.44 -8.37 -13.73
N ALA A 326 -1.05 -7.32 -13.19
CA ALA A 326 -2.49 -7.20 -13.01
C ALA A 326 -2.94 -5.74 -13.15
N ARG A 327 -4.23 -5.54 -13.42
CA ARG A 327 -4.89 -4.23 -13.45
C ARG A 327 -6.20 -4.26 -12.68
N LEU A 328 -6.40 -3.22 -11.89
CA LEU A 328 -7.64 -2.86 -11.21
C LEU A 328 -8.24 -1.60 -11.84
N GLY A 329 -9.45 -1.67 -12.40
CA GLY A 329 -10.20 -0.49 -12.79
C GLY A 329 -11.14 0.00 -11.69
N ALA A 330 -11.51 1.28 -11.72
CA ALA A 330 -12.44 1.87 -10.77
C ALA A 330 -13.81 1.14 -10.74
N GLY A 331 -14.22 0.53 -11.86
CA GLY A 331 -15.43 -0.28 -11.92
C GLY A 331 -15.45 -1.47 -10.95
N ALA A 332 -14.28 -2.08 -10.66
CA ALA A 332 -14.18 -3.15 -9.67
C ALA A 332 -14.57 -2.70 -8.25
N LEU A 333 -14.43 -1.40 -8.00
CA LEU A 333 -14.74 -0.72 -6.75
C LEU A 333 -16.15 -0.12 -6.73
N GLY A 334 -17.03 -0.64 -7.58
CA GLY A 334 -18.40 -0.18 -7.76
C GLY A 334 -19.26 -0.14 -6.48
N PRO A 335 -20.42 0.55 -6.54
CA PRO A 335 -21.37 0.61 -5.43
C PRO A 335 -21.89 -0.76 -5.01
N ASP A 336 -22.16 -0.94 -3.72
CA ASP A 336 -22.77 -2.14 -3.13
C ASP A 336 -24.14 -1.82 -2.51
N GLN A 337 -25.07 -1.43 -3.39
CA GLN A 337 -26.41 -0.94 -3.07
C GLN A 337 -27.50 -2.03 -3.18
N GLY A 338 -27.12 -3.27 -3.47
CA GLY A 338 -28.06 -4.38 -3.62
C GLY A 338 -28.78 -4.73 -2.32
N THR A 339 -29.81 -5.59 -2.40
CA THR A 339 -30.58 -6.05 -1.22
C THR A 339 -29.71 -6.64 -0.09
N ASN A 340 -28.58 -7.24 -0.45
CA ASN A 340 -27.60 -7.79 0.50
C ASN A 340 -26.33 -6.93 0.64
N GLY A 341 -26.27 -5.81 -0.07
CA GLY A 341 -25.11 -4.94 -0.10
C GLY A 341 -24.96 -4.11 1.16
N THR A 342 -23.79 -3.51 1.32
CA THR A 342 -23.42 -2.72 2.51
C THR A 342 -23.87 -1.26 2.43
N GLY A 343 -24.64 -0.89 1.39
CA GLY A 343 -25.19 0.45 1.22
C GLY A 343 -24.15 1.50 0.85
N VAL A 344 -22.94 1.08 0.46
CA VAL A 344 -21.85 1.99 0.06
C VAL A 344 -21.92 2.32 -1.43
N SER A 345 -21.61 3.55 -1.76
CA SER A 345 -21.45 4.09 -3.11
C SER A 345 -20.12 3.68 -3.76
N GLN A 346 -19.85 4.22 -4.94
CA GLN A 346 -18.60 4.04 -5.67
C GLN A 346 -17.40 4.46 -4.81
N ARG A 347 -16.42 3.56 -4.66
CA ARG A 347 -15.11 3.91 -4.06
C ARG A 347 -14.15 4.35 -5.16
N LEU A 348 -13.11 5.09 -4.78
CA LEU A 348 -12.27 5.80 -5.72
C LEU A 348 -10.89 5.14 -5.85
N ILE A 349 -10.32 5.15 -7.05
CA ILE A 349 -8.86 5.09 -7.17
C ILE A 349 -8.33 6.42 -6.61
N SER A 350 -7.24 6.37 -5.84
CA SER A 350 -6.79 7.51 -5.02
C SER A 350 -6.78 8.84 -5.78
N LEU A 351 -7.47 9.84 -5.22
CA LEU A 351 -7.37 11.25 -5.61
C LEU A 351 -6.34 12.01 -4.76
N GLU A 352 -5.72 11.34 -3.79
CA GLU A 352 -4.81 11.93 -2.83
C GLU A 352 -3.39 11.97 -3.38
N PRO A 353 -2.58 13.02 -3.07
CA PRO A 353 -1.14 12.94 -3.24
C PRO A 353 -0.58 11.79 -2.38
N MET A 354 0.13 10.87 -3.01
CA MET A 354 0.66 9.65 -2.38
C MET A 354 2.12 9.85 -1.99
N SER A 355 2.44 9.60 -0.72
CA SER A 355 3.81 9.53 -0.20
C SER A 355 4.35 8.10 -0.29
N ILE A 356 5.67 7.96 -0.40
CA ILE A 356 6.36 6.68 -0.59
C ILE A 356 6.86 6.16 0.76
N VAL A 357 6.77 4.84 0.93
CA VAL A 357 7.30 4.10 2.08
C VAL A 357 8.12 2.92 1.58
N LEU A 358 9.32 2.75 2.13
CA LEU A 358 10.20 1.62 1.88
C LEU A 358 10.59 1.01 3.22
N ASN A 359 10.35 -0.27 3.47
CA ASN A 359 10.68 -0.91 4.73
C ASN A 359 11.10 -2.37 4.56
N LEU A 360 11.77 -2.88 5.58
CA LEU A 360 11.99 -4.30 5.78
C LEU A 360 11.44 -4.69 7.14
N GLY A 361 10.28 -5.34 7.18
CA GLY A 361 9.65 -5.77 8.42
C GLY A 361 9.73 -7.26 8.69
N ILE A 362 9.33 -7.68 9.89
CA ILE A 362 9.10 -9.09 10.23
C ILE A 362 7.95 -9.16 11.25
N SER A 363 6.84 -9.79 10.87
CA SER A 363 5.70 -9.89 11.78
C SER A 363 4.89 -11.18 11.60
N PRO A 364 4.38 -11.75 12.71
CA PRO A 364 3.52 -12.93 12.69
C PRO A 364 2.13 -12.64 12.07
N ASN A 365 1.74 -11.38 11.90
CA ASN A 365 0.48 -11.01 11.27
C ASN A 365 0.55 -11.12 9.73
N TRP A 366 1.74 -11.05 9.14
CA TRP A 366 1.95 -11.17 7.68
C TRP A 366 2.11 -12.61 7.23
N GLN A 367 3.07 -13.30 7.85
CA GLN A 367 3.41 -14.67 7.51
C GLN A 367 4.02 -15.41 8.70
N THR A 368 4.13 -16.74 8.55
CA THR A 368 4.86 -17.53 9.55
C THR A 368 6.33 -17.14 9.51
N ILE A 369 6.93 -16.93 10.68
CA ILE A 369 8.36 -16.65 10.81
C ILE A 369 9.10 -17.97 11.04
N ASN A 370 10.06 -18.29 10.18
CA ASN A 370 10.93 -19.45 10.33
C ASN A 370 12.42 -19.05 10.30
N LEU A 371 12.96 -18.79 11.49
CA LEU A 371 14.34 -18.36 11.69
C LEU A 371 15.40 -19.35 11.16
N THR A 372 15.06 -20.61 10.86
CA THR A 372 16.03 -21.56 10.28
C THR A 372 16.29 -21.33 8.79
N THR A 373 15.52 -20.43 8.15
CA THR A 373 15.59 -20.13 6.70
C THR A 373 16.07 -18.71 6.40
N MET A 374 16.40 -17.93 7.44
CA MET A 374 16.59 -16.48 7.39
C MET A 374 18.04 -16.05 7.60
#